data_AF-J0PRQ0-F1
#
_entry.id   AF-J0PRQ0-F1
#
_cell.length_a   1.000
_cell.length_b   1.000
_cell.length_c   1.000
_cell.angle_alpha   90.00
_cell.angle_beta   90.00
_cell.angle_gamma   90.00
#
_symmetry.space_group_name_H-M   'P 1'
#
loop_
_entity.id
_entity.type
_entity.pdbx_description
1 polymer ?
#
loop_
_entity_poly.entity_id
_entity_poly.type
_entity_poly.pdbx_seq_one_letter_code
_entity_poly.pdbx_strand_id
1 'polypeptide(L)'
;MIVDRILVVIWAVVLAFFCVSWLGTTHIISRMFTVACISNIADILFFFLSALFAGILWWSVPQPMSWKMKLAAFLPPVFILFFFIAF
;
A
#
# COMPACT_ATOMS: atom_id res chain seq x y z
N MET A 1 -9.02 11.06 -14.89
CA MET A 1 -7.82 11.18 -15.78
C MET A 1 -6.85 10.04 -15.44
N ILE A 2 -5.92 9.68 -16.34
CA ILE A 2 -4.96 8.58 -16.12
C ILE A 2 -4.14 8.77 -14.83
N VAL A 3 -3.78 10.02 -14.51
CA VAL A 3 -3.03 10.40 -13.31
C VAL A 3 -3.77 10.04 -12.02
N ASP A 4 -5.08 10.26 -11.97
CA ASP A 4 -5.90 9.95 -10.78
C ASP A 4 -5.91 8.43 -10.52
N ARG A 5 -5.96 7.63 -11.59
CA ARG A 5 -5.91 6.17 -11.49
C ARG A 5 -4.56 5.68 -10.99
N ILE A 6 -3.47 6.24 -11.52
CA ILE A 6 -2.10 5.91 -11.09
C ILE A 6 -1.92 6.25 -9.61
N LEU A 7 -2.42 7.41 -9.17
CA LEU A 7 -2.34 7.84 -7.77
C LEU A 7 -3.06 6.89 -6.81
N VAL A 8 -4.26 6.44 -7.21
CA VAL A 8 -5.04 5.44 -6.47
C VAL A 8 -4.31 4.11 -6.36
N VAL A 9 -3.69 3.64 -7.44
CA VAL A 9 -2.92 2.38 -7.44
C VAL A 9 -1.69 2.49 -6.55
N ILE A 10 -0.94 3.60 -6.61
CA ILE A 10 0.21 3.84 -5.73
C ILE A 10 -0.22 3.81 -4.26
N TRP A 11 -1.36 4.43 -3.93
CA TRP A 11 -1.90 4.38 -2.58
C TRP A 11 -2.26 2.98 -2.11
N ALA A 12 -2.91 2.19 -2.97
CA ALA A 12 -3.25 0.81 -2.65
C ALA A 12 -2.00 -0.03 -2.36
N VAL A 13 -0.94 0.15 -3.15
CA VAL A 13 0.36 -0.52 -2.96
C VAL A 13 1.01 -0.10 -1.65
N VAL A 14 1.05 1.20 -1.33
CA VAL A 14 1.65 1.70 -0.07
C VAL A 14 0.89 1.16 1.15
N LEU A 15 -0.44 1.19 1.14
CA LEU A 15 -1.27 0.64 2.21
C LEU A 15 -1.07 -0.87 2.39
N ALA A 16 -1.03 -1.62 1.29
CA ALA A 16 -0.73 -3.06 1.32
C ALA A 16 0.65 -3.34 1.91
N PHE A 17 1.66 -2.56 1.52
CA PHE A 17 3.02 -2.70 2.03
C PHE A 17 3.08 -2.43 3.53
N PHE A 18 2.44 -1.36 4.02
CA PHE A 18 2.38 -1.05 5.45
C PHE A 18 1.64 -2.15 6.24
N CYS A 19 0.52 -2.65 5.73
CA CYS A 19 -0.21 -3.74 6.38
C CYS A 19 0.61 -5.03 6.47
N VAL A 20 1.25 -5.45 5.37
CA VAL A 20 2.07 -6.66 5.37
C VAL A 20 3.31 -6.49 6.24
N SER A 21 3.96 -5.32 6.20
CA SER A 21 5.09 -5.01 7.06
C SER A 21 4.70 -5.03 8.54
N TRP A 22 3.56 -4.42 8.89
CA TRP A 22 3.03 -4.45 10.25
C TRP A 22 2.66 -5.87 10.70
N LEU A 23 2.03 -6.67 9.83
CA LEU A 23 1.73 -8.06 10.13
C LEU A 23 3.01 -8.90 10.28
N GLY A 24 4.06 -8.58 9.51
CA GLY A 24 5.39 -9.19 9.64
C GLY A 24 6.10 -8.81 10.93
N THR A 25 5.94 -7.59 11.44
CA THR A 25 6.49 -7.17 12.73
C THR A 25 5.69 -7.69 13.92
N THR A 26 4.39 -7.95 13.76
CA THR A 26 3.64 -8.68 14.77
C THR A 26 4.11 -10.14 14.83
N HIS A 27 4.39 -10.66 16.02
CA HIS A 27 4.77 -12.07 16.25
C HIS A 27 3.73 -13.10 15.75
N ILE A 28 2.60 -12.67 15.19
CA ILE A 28 1.51 -13.50 14.67
C ILE A 28 2.01 -14.40 13.54
N ILE A 29 2.68 -13.83 12.53
CA ILE A 29 3.18 -14.60 11.38
C ILE A 29 4.37 -15.48 11.80
N SER A 30 5.27 -14.94 12.62
CA SER A 30 6.42 -15.68 13.17
C SER A 30 6.03 -16.84 14.09
N ARG A 31 4.85 -16.80 14.72
CA ARG A 31 4.37 -17.84 15.64
C ARG A 31 3.57 -18.93 14.94
N MET A 32 2.93 -18.62 13.81
CA MET A 32 2.10 -19.58 13.06
C MET A 32 2.85 -20.25 11.91
N PHE A 33 3.91 -19.64 11.37
CA PHE A 33 4.61 -20.16 10.19
C PHE A 33 6.13 -20.24 10.38
N THR A 34 6.72 -21.31 9.85
CA THR A 34 8.17 -21.47 9.75
C THR A 34 8.78 -20.36 8.90
N VAL A 35 9.96 -19.88 9.26
CA VAL A 35 10.68 -18.76 8.60
C VAL A 35 10.71 -18.90 7.07
N ALA A 36 10.87 -20.12 6.57
CA ALA A 36 10.89 -20.43 5.13
C ALA A 36 9.56 -20.11 4.39
N CYS A 37 8.42 -20.13 5.09
CA CYS A 37 7.10 -19.87 4.51
C CYS A 37 6.64 -18.41 4.70
N ILE A 38 7.27 -17.66 5.62
CA ILE A 38 6.87 -16.29 5.97
C ILE A 38 6.95 -15.37 4.74
N SER A 39 8.04 -15.46 3.96
CA SER A 39 8.20 -14.65 2.75
C SER A 39 7.09 -14.92 1.75
N ASN A 40 6.84 -16.19 1.44
CA ASN A 40 5.86 -16.58 0.43
C ASN A 40 4.42 -16.18 0.84
N ILE A 41 4.11 -16.28 2.14
CA ILE A 41 2.82 -15.84 2.68
C ILE A 41 2.71 -14.32 2.64
N ALA A 42 3.78 -13.60 2.99
CA ALA A 42 3.81 -12.14 2.92
C ALA A 42 3.59 -11.65 1.49
N ASP A 43 4.19 -12.29 0.49
CA ASP A 43 4.02 -11.94 -0.93
C ASP A 43 2.59 -12.18 -1.42
N ILE A 44 2.00 -13.33 -1.09
CA ILE A 44 0.60 -13.64 -1.42
C ILE A 44 -0.34 -12.64 -0.75
N LEU A 45 -0.11 -12.34 0.53
CA LEU A 45 -0.91 -11.42 1.31
C LEU A 45 -0.80 -9.99 0.76
N PHE A 46 0.40 -9.59 0.35
CA PHE A 46 0.64 -8.30 -0.29
C PHE A 46 -0.14 -8.15 -1.59
N PHE A 47 -0.08 -9.15 -2.47
CA PHE A 47 -0.86 -9.15 -3.71
C PHE A 47 -2.36 -9.05 -3.44
N PHE A 48 -2.86 -9.85 -2.50
CA PHE A 48 -4.28 -9.85 -2.15
C PHE A 48 -4.73 -8.49 -1.59
N LEU A 49 -3.99 -7.93 -0.63
CA LEU A 49 -4.29 -6.62 -0.05
C LEU A 49 -4.18 -5.50 -1.08
N SER A 50 -3.22 -5.57 -2.00
CA SER A 50 -3.05 -4.54 -3.04
C SER A 50 -4.24 -4.52 -3.98
N ALA A 51 -4.70 -5.69 -4.45
CA ALA A 51 -5.90 -5.81 -5.28
C ALA A 51 -7.17 -5.34 -4.53
N LEU A 52 -7.30 -5.73 -3.25
CA LEU A 52 -8.43 -5.36 -2.41
C LEU A 52 -8.48 -3.85 -2.16
N PHE A 53 -7.37 -3.23 -1.76
CA PHE A 53 -7.30 -1.79 -1.56
C PHE A 53 -7.48 -1.02 -2.87
N ALA A 54 -6.94 -1.50 -3.98
CA ALA A 54 -7.17 -0.88 -5.29
C ALA A 54 -8.65 -0.89 -5.65
N GLY A 55 -9.35 -1.99 -5.43
CA GLY A 55 -10.80 -2.09 -5.64
C GLY A 55 -11.60 -1.18 -4.71
N ILE A 56 -11.26 -1.14 -3.42
CA ILE A 56 -11.94 -0.26 -2.44
C ILE A 56 -11.71 1.21 -2.81
N LEU A 57 -10.46 1.63 -3.02
CA LEU A 57 -10.15 3.00 -3.41
C LEU A 57 -10.81 3.37 -4.74
N TRP A 58 -10.88 2.43 -5.69
CA TRP A 58 -11.59 2.62 -6.94
C TRP A 58 -13.08 2.92 -6.74
N TRP A 59 -13.73 2.21 -5.82
CA TRP A 59 -15.14 2.38 -5.52
C TRP A 59 -15.42 3.60 -4.64
N SER A 60 -14.54 3.90 -3.69
CA SER A 60 -14.73 4.97 -2.69
C SER A 60 -14.28 6.36 -3.17
N VAL A 61 -13.34 6.44 -4.11
CA VAL A 61 -12.81 7.73 -4.58
C VAL A 61 -13.61 8.21 -5.79
N PRO A 62 -14.34 9.33 -5.69
CA PRO A 62 -15.00 9.92 -6.84
C PRO A 62 -13.96 10.39 -7.87
N GLN A 63 -14.14 9.96 -9.12
CA GLN A 63 -13.37 10.44 -10.26
C GLN A 63 -14.19 11.48 -11.03
N PRO A 64 -13.67 12.70 -11.29
CA PRO A 64 -12.30 13.16 -11.05
C PRO A 64 -12.04 13.63 -9.61
N MET A 65 -10.86 13.30 -9.09
CA MET A 65 -10.41 13.75 -7.77
C MET A 65 -10.29 15.27 -7.71
N SER A 66 -10.79 15.87 -6.62
CA SER A 66 -10.57 17.28 -6.29
C SER A 66 -9.07 17.59 -6.12
N TRP A 67 -8.65 18.81 -6.45
CA TRP A 67 -7.26 19.28 -6.33
C TRP A 67 -6.68 19.08 -4.92
N LYS A 68 -7.49 19.30 -3.87
CA LYS A 68 -7.08 19.07 -2.48
C LYS A 68 -6.72 17.60 -2.22
N MET A 69 -7.50 16.69 -2.83
CA MET A 69 -7.34 15.25 -2.67
C MET A 69 -6.14 14.72 -3.46
N LYS A 70 -5.84 15.30 -4.63
CA LYS A 70 -4.61 15.03 -5.38
C LYS A 70 -3.36 15.37 -4.59
N LEU A 71 -3.38 16.52 -3.91
CA LEU A 71 -2.25 16.99 -3.11
C LEU A 71 -2.00 16.07 -1.91
N ALA A 72 -3.06 15.70 -1.19
CA ALA A 72 -2.99 14.70 -0.12
C ALA A 72 -2.53 13.32 -0.63
N ALA A 73 -2.93 12.96 -1.86
CA ALA A 73 -2.57 11.68 -2.42
C ALA A 73 -1.13 11.62 -2.97
N PHE A 74 -0.48 12.75 -3.21
CA PHE A 74 0.95 12.83 -3.52
C PHE A 74 1.86 12.75 -2.29
N LEU A 75 1.30 12.91 -1.08
CA LEU A 75 2.07 12.96 0.16
C LEU A 75 2.89 11.68 0.43
N PRO A 76 2.35 10.45 0.27
CA PRO A 76 3.12 9.23 0.54
C PRO A 76 4.34 9.03 -0.36
N PRO A 77 4.26 9.13 -1.70
CA PRO A 77 5.44 8.98 -2.53
C PRO A 77 6.50 10.05 -2.24
N VAL A 78 6.09 11.28 -1.90
CA VAL A 78 7.01 12.33 -1.47
C VAL A 78 7.68 11.98 -0.14
N PHE A 79 6.92 11.46 0.84
CA PHE A 79 7.47 11.02 2.12
C PHE A 79 8.45 9.85 1.97
N ILE A 80 8.14 8.88 1.11
CA ILE A 80 9.02 7.75 0.80
C ILE A 80 10.31 8.27 0.16
N LEU A 81 10.21 9.13 -0.86
CA LEU A 81 11.38 9.75 -1.51
C LEU A 81 12.21 10.56 -0.51
N PHE A 82 11.57 11.33 0.36
CA PHE A 82 12.25 12.11 1.39
C PHE A 82 13.02 11.21 2.37
N PHE A 83 12.42 10.09 2.77
CA PHE A 83 13.07 9.10 3.63
C PHE A 83 14.33 8.51 2.95
N PHE A 84 14.25 8.18 1.66
CA PHE A 84 15.39 7.69 0.89
C PHE A 84 16.51 8.72 0.66
N ILE A 85 16.20 10.02 0.68
CA ILE A 85 17.20 11.08 0.51
C ILE A 85 17.86 11.45 1.85
N ALA A 86 17.11 11.37 2.95
CA ALA A 86 17.57 11.80 4.27
C ALA A 86 18.35 10.72 5.04
N PHE A 87 18.17 9.44 4.69
CA PHE A 87 18.86 8.28 5.28
C PHE A 87 19.85 7.67 4.29
#